data_AF-A0AAW0ERH3-F1
#
_entry.id   AF-A0AAW0ERH3-F1
#
_cell.length_a   1.000
_cell.length_b   1.000
_cell.length_c   1.000
_cell.angle_alpha   90.00
_cell.angle_beta   90.00
_cell.angle_gamma   90.00
#
_symmetry.space_group_name_H-M   'P 1'
#
loop_
_entity.id
_entity.type
_entity.pdbx_description
1 polymer ?
#
loop_
_entity_poly.entity_id
_entity_poly.type
_entity_poly.pdbx_seq_one_letter_code
_entity_poly.pdbx_strand_id
1 'polypeptide(L)'
;MSLKQVAAFGAVGALSVFGAVGGGRWRRVELRRAELNEEYASLMEDTRVVSEERLARGERLAAKEAEAVATAQTVDILWADRLERYVQMNKELHAYLAALPEAVGALKGLSNHYRYVAEEMPKFLGFDIACSKVHNLGLMLEHGRAVGLERVAATVQEMFAAEPLVQVVCASITSAPVPPHPRSIADASATFTFCMEELDRAVGGVAARYAAPAVAPPPPTPGLLSDTVRRMIGMTRADTLSGGRRRLAERRKDMEEMLRRAQRQLHTEEDVRAALDYTVELDGHFAAGAPRRAGLWAAVPSGAEDFVAAVRADAEVKKAIQQLDLWRDAATTLLVHRQAEAALQSYHLLLAETLTAVNELK
;
A
#
# COMPACT_ATOMS: atom_id res chain seq x y z
N MET A 1 173.24 37.22 56.16
CA MET A 1 172.29 36.15 55.79
C MET A 1 171.06 36.78 55.15
N SER A 2 170.53 36.13 54.11
CA SER A 2 169.67 36.71 53.06
C SER A 2 168.20 36.89 53.48
N LEU A 3 167.66 38.10 53.24
CA LEU A 3 166.27 38.53 53.45
C LEU A 3 165.22 37.86 52.55
N LYS A 4 165.62 36.96 51.64
CA LYS A 4 164.72 36.38 50.63
C LYS A 4 163.86 35.20 51.11
N GLN A 5 164.16 34.60 52.26
CA GLN A 5 163.46 33.37 52.72
C GLN A 5 162.32 33.60 53.72
N VAL A 6 162.22 34.77 54.36
CA VAL A 6 161.20 35.01 55.41
C VAL A 6 159.86 35.52 54.83
N ALA A 7 159.87 36.20 53.68
CA ALA A 7 158.61 36.74 53.10
C ALA A 7 157.80 35.71 52.29
N ALA A 8 158.42 34.64 51.80
CA ALA A 8 157.74 33.59 51.02
C ALA A 8 156.68 32.83 51.87
N PHE A 9 156.87 32.73 53.18
CA PHE A 9 155.87 32.15 54.09
C PHE A 9 154.71 33.11 54.41
N GLY A 10 154.93 34.43 54.33
CA GLY A 10 153.87 35.43 54.52
C GLY A 10 152.87 35.49 53.35
N ALA A 11 153.33 35.19 52.13
CA ALA A 11 152.49 35.26 50.93
C ALA A 11 151.50 34.07 50.80
N VAL A 12 151.88 32.87 51.28
CA VAL A 12 151.03 31.67 51.18
C VAL A 12 149.93 31.65 52.25
N GLY A 13 150.15 32.29 53.41
CA GLY A 13 149.13 32.43 54.46
C GLY A 13 148.02 33.44 54.15
N ALA A 14 148.31 34.47 53.35
CA ALA A 14 147.34 35.52 53.02
C ALA A 14 146.33 35.12 51.92
N LEU A 15 146.72 34.20 51.01
CA LEU A 15 145.85 33.78 49.90
C LEU A 15 144.78 32.75 50.31
N SER A 16 145.01 31.96 51.36
CA SER A 16 144.04 30.96 51.83
C SER A 16 142.89 31.59 52.65
N VAL A 17 143.16 32.68 53.38
CA VAL A 17 142.14 33.39 54.18
C VAL A 17 141.23 34.28 53.32
N PHE A 18 141.74 34.85 52.23
CA PHE A 18 140.94 35.67 51.31
C PHE A 18 139.92 34.84 50.48
N GLY A 19 140.23 33.58 50.18
CA GLY A 19 139.29 32.66 49.50
C GLY A 19 138.09 32.27 50.37
N ALA A 20 138.28 32.10 51.67
CA ALA A 20 137.22 31.69 52.59
C ALA A 20 136.21 32.83 52.90
N VAL A 21 136.68 34.08 52.97
CA VAL A 21 135.83 35.24 53.29
C VAL A 21 135.05 35.74 52.07
N GLY A 22 135.60 35.59 50.85
CA GLY A 22 134.90 35.89 49.59
C GLY A 22 133.78 34.90 49.27
N GLY A 23 134.02 33.59 49.46
CA GLY A 23 133.03 32.54 49.19
C GLY A 23 131.77 32.63 50.06
N GLY A 24 131.89 33.04 51.32
CA GLY A 24 130.74 33.21 52.23
C GLY A 24 129.86 34.44 51.96
N ARG A 25 130.40 35.46 51.27
CA ARG A 25 129.60 36.60 50.77
C ARG A 25 128.93 36.26 49.45
N TRP A 26 129.62 35.55 48.57
CA TRP A 26 129.06 35.14 47.29
C TRP A 26 127.94 34.10 47.44
N ARG A 27 128.12 33.12 48.32
CA ARG A 27 127.08 32.14 48.67
C ARG A 27 125.84 32.77 49.29
N ARG A 28 125.98 33.89 50.02
CA ARG A 28 124.84 34.67 50.54
C ARG A 28 124.10 35.44 49.45
N VAL A 29 124.82 35.99 48.47
CA VAL A 29 124.20 36.65 47.31
C VAL A 29 123.50 35.62 46.41
N GLU A 30 124.10 34.44 46.22
CA GLU A 30 123.48 33.34 45.47
C GLU A 30 122.24 32.79 46.17
N LEU A 31 122.29 32.59 47.49
CA LEU A 31 121.10 32.22 48.28
C LEU A 31 120.01 33.29 48.18
N ARG A 32 120.36 34.58 48.33
CA ARG A 32 119.35 35.64 48.23
C ARG A 32 118.79 35.79 46.82
N ARG A 33 119.59 35.51 45.78
CA ARG A 33 119.13 35.47 44.39
C ARG A 33 118.25 34.26 44.11
N ALA A 34 118.53 33.12 44.73
CA ALA A 34 117.66 31.94 44.67
C ALA A 34 116.33 32.21 45.38
N GLU A 35 116.35 32.78 46.60
CA GLU A 35 115.16 33.20 47.35
C GLU A 35 114.33 34.23 46.57
N LEU A 36 114.95 35.25 45.98
CA LEU A 36 114.25 36.24 45.14
C LEU A 36 113.65 35.60 43.88
N ASN A 37 114.36 34.68 43.23
CA ASN A 37 113.83 33.97 42.07
C ASN A 37 112.65 33.07 42.44
N GLU A 38 112.67 32.47 43.63
CA GLU A 38 111.57 31.68 44.18
C GLU A 38 110.37 32.57 44.53
N GLU A 39 110.60 33.71 45.18
CA GLU A 39 109.58 34.75 45.43
C GLU A 39 108.96 35.24 44.11
N TYR A 40 109.76 35.54 43.08
CA TYR A 40 109.27 35.95 41.76
C TYR A 40 108.50 34.84 41.05
N ALA A 41 108.96 33.58 41.14
CA ALA A 41 108.26 32.44 40.56
C ALA A 41 106.89 32.24 41.23
N SER A 42 106.84 32.31 42.56
CA SER A 42 105.58 32.21 43.31
C SER A 42 104.61 33.34 42.97
N LEU A 43 105.10 34.58 42.81
CA LEU A 43 104.27 35.72 42.44
C LEU A 43 103.73 35.61 41.00
N MET A 44 104.53 35.09 40.07
CA MET A 44 104.10 34.81 38.70
C MET A 44 103.08 33.67 38.63
N GLU A 45 103.21 32.67 39.48
CA GLU A 45 102.23 31.59 39.61
C GLU A 45 100.91 32.11 40.23
N ASP A 46 100.97 32.89 41.29
CA ASP A 46 99.79 33.49 41.92
C ASP A 46 99.05 34.45 40.95
N THR A 47 99.78 35.29 40.23
CA THR A 47 99.17 36.19 39.22
C THR A 47 98.56 35.41 38.06
N ARG A 48 99.19 34.30 37.65
CA ARG A 48 98.64 33.39 36.65
C ARG A 48 97.36 32.72 37.17
N VAL A 49 97.34 32.18 38.38
CA VAL A 49 96.16 31.57 39.00
C VAL A 49 95.02 32.58 39.10
N VAL A 50 95.29 33.81 39.54
CA VAL A 50 94.29 34.89 39.59
C VAL A 50 93.77 35.24 38.20
N SER A 51 94.62 35.24 37.18
CA SER A 51 94.19 35.49 35.79
C SER A 51 93.33 34.35 35.24
N GLU A 52 93.70 33.09 35.51
CA GLU A 52 92.97 31.90 35.10
C GLU A 52 91.61 31.82 35.82
N GLU A 53 91.55 32.17 37.11
CA GLU A 53 90.29 32.27 37.85
C GLU A 53 89.38 33.38 37.32
N ARG A 54 89.93 34.54 36.94
CA ARG A 54 89.15 35.63 36.36
C ARG A 54 88.58 35.24 35.00
N LEU A 55 89.37 34.56 34.16
CA LEU A 55 88.91 34.01 32.88
C LEU A 55 87.81 32.97 33.11
N ALA A 56 88.02 32.01 34.00
CA ALA A 56 87.02 30.99 34.33
C ALA A 56 85.73 31.58 34.91
N ARG A 57 85.82 32.65 35.73
CA ARG A 57 84.63 33.39 36.21
C ARG A 57 83.93 34.13 35.07
N GLY A 58 84.68 34.75 34.16
CA GLY A 58 84.14 35.41 32.97
C GLY A 58 83.39 34.43 32.05
N GLU A 59 83.96 33.26 31.79
CA GLU A 59 83.32 32.20 31.00
C GLU A 59 82.06 31.67 31.67
N ARG A 60 82.07 31.47 33.00
CA ARG A 60 80.87 31.07 33.76
C ARG A 60 79.79 32.14 33.75
N LEU A 61 80.15 33.42 33.79
CA LEU A 61 79.19 34.53 33.69
C LEU A 61 78.58 34.58 32.29
N ALA A 62 79.39 34.48 31.24
CA ALA A 62 78.91 34.44 29.86
C ALA A 62 77.98 33.23 29.60
N ALA A 63 78.32 32.05 30.15
CA ALA A 63 77.47 30.87 30.07
C ALA A 63 76.13 31.07 30.79
N LYS A 64 76.14 31.69 31.98
CA LYS A 64 74.92 32.01 32.72
C LYS A 64 74.06 33.07 32.04
N GLU A 65 74.68 34.07 31.41
CA GLU A 65 73.96 35.07 30.61
C GLU A 65 73.30 34.41 29.39
N ALA A 66 74.00 33.52 28.70
CA ALA A 66 73.42 32.76 27.58
C ALA A 66 72.25 31.88 28.04
N GLU A 67 72.37 31.21 29.19
CA GLU A 67 71.29 30.41 29.79
C GLU A 67 70.10 31.28 30.23
N ALA A 68 70.36 32.45 30.82
CA ALA A 68 69.32 33.41 31.20
C ALA A 68 68.56 33.95 29.97
N VAL A 69 69.26 34.24 28.87
CA VAL A 69 68.64 34.66 27.60
C VAL A 69 67.80 33.53 27.00
N ALA A 70 68.33 32.30 26.97
CA ALA A 70 67.59 31.15 26.46
C ALA A 70 66.33 30.86 27.29
N THR A 71 66.43 30.92 28.62
CA THR A 71 65.28 30.72 29.50
C THR A 71 64.23 31.82 29.33
N ALA A 72 64.63 33.09 29.25
CA ALA A 72 63.72 34.20 28.96
C ALA A 72 62.98 34.00 27.62
N GLN A 73 63.70 33.64 26.55
CA GLN A 73 63.09 33.35 25.25
C GLN A 73 62.13 32.17 25.32
N THR A 74 62.46 31.09 26.05
CA THR A 74 61.54 29.95 26.21
C THR A 74 60.26 30.35 26.96
N VAL A 75 60.39 31.20 27.98
CA VAL A 75 59.24 31.71 28.74
C VAL A 75 58.34 32.57 27.83
N ASP A 76 58.92 33.45 27.03
CA ASP A 76 58.17 34.28 26.08
C ASP A 76 57.43 33.44 25.03
N ILE A 77 58.10 32.42 24.47
CA ILE A 77 57.49 31.48 23.51
C ILE A 77 56.32 30.73 24.16
N LEU A 78 56.50 30.21 25.38
CA LEU A 78 55.45 29.48 26.11
C LEU A 78 54.26 30.38 26.45
N TRP A 79 54.51 31.64 26.81
CA TRP A 79 53.44 32.61 27.05
C TRP A 79 52.68 32.98 25.78
N ALA A 80 53.39 33.19 24.67
CA ALA A 80 52.78 33.47 23.38
C ALA A 80 51.89 32.31 22.91
N ASP A 81 52.38 31.07 22.95
CA ASP A 81 51.60 29.86 22.60
C ASP A 81 50.38 29.71 23.52
N ARG A 82 50.54 29.91 24.83
CA ARG A 82 49.41 29.85 25.77
C ARG A 82 48.37 30.94 25.49
N LEU A 83 48.78 32.17 25.19
CA LEU A 83 47.89 33.27 24.82
C LEU A 83 47.13 32.97 23.52
N GLU A 84 47.81 32.43 22.51
CA GLU A 84 47.21 32.05 21.24
C GLU A 84 46.14 30.96 21.42
N ARG A 85 46.41 29.94 22.24
CA ARG A 85 45.43 28.90 22.59
C ARG A 85 44.19 29.48 23.29
N TYR A 86 44.35 30.46 24.18
CA TYR A 86 43.19 31.13 24.81
C TYR A 86 42.38 31.95 23.81
N VAL A 87 43.04 32.66 22.89
CA VAL A 87 42.37 33.39 21.82
C VAL A 87 41.58 32.43 20.92
N GLN A 88 42.17 31.29 20.57
CA GLN A 88 41.53 30.28 19.75
C GLN A 88 40.33 29.65 20.46
N MET A 89 40.47 29.29 21.74
CA MET A 89 39.36 28.78 22.56
C MET A 89 38.21 29.78 22.64
N ASN A 90 38.49 31.08 22.78
CA ASN A 90 37.45 32.11 22.80
C ASN A 90 36.72 32.24 21.45
N LYS A 91 37.43 32.11 20.33
CA LYS A 91 36.80 32.10 19.00
C LYS A 91 35.86 30.90 18.83
N GLU A 92 36.31 29.72 19.25
CA GLU A 92 35.51 28.50 19.20
C GLU A 92 34.27 28.61 20.10
N LEU A 93 34.43 29.10 21.33
CA LEU A 93 33.32 29.33 22.25
C LEU A 93 32.29 30.31 21.67
N HIS A 94 32.74 31.40 21.05
CA HIS A 94 31.84 32.34 20.38
C HIS A 94 31.13 31.72 19.18
N ALA A 95 31.80 30.87 18.40
CA ALA A 95 31.16 30.14 17.30
C ALA A 95 30.06 29.20 17.82
N TYR A 96 30.30 28.49 18.92
CA TYR A 96 29.28 27.65 19.55
C TYR A 96 28.09 28.46 20.08
N LEU A 97 28.36 29.60 20.74
CA LEU A 97 27.30 30.50 21.22
C LEU A 97 26.48 31.11 20.08
N ALA A 98 27.08 31.36 18.93
CA ALA A 98 26.38 31.85 17.74
C ALA A 98 25.52 30.78 17.05
N ALA A 99 25.94 29.51 17.09
CA ALA A 99 25.20 28.39 16.49
C ALA A 99 24.01 27.91 17.36
N LEU A 100 24.07 28.11 18.67
CA LEU A 100 23.04 27.69 19.64
C LEU A 100 21.63 28.20 19.31
N PRO A 101 21.41 29.50 19.00
CA PRO A 101 20.09 30.02 18.61
C PRO A 101 19.51 29.35 17.37
N GLU A 102 20.33 29.03 16.37
CA GLU A 102 19.90 28.36 15.15
C GLU A 102 19.48 26.91 15.44
N ALA A 103 20.27 26.18 16.23
CA ALA A 103 19.93 24.83 16.67
C ALA A 103 18.63 24.79 17.50
N VAL A 104 18.45 25.75 18.42
CA VAL A 104 17.21 25.89 19.21
C VAL A 104 16.03 26.26 18.32
N GLY A 105 16.24 27.12 17.31
CA GLY A 105 15.24 27.46 16.30
C GLY A 105 14.79 26.24 15.50
N ALA A 106 15.74 25.42 15.04
CA ALA A 106 15.47 24.17 14.33
C ALA A 106 14.69 23.18 15.20
N LEU A 107 15.07 23.00 16.46
CA LEU A 107 14.34 22.16 17.42
C LEU A 107 12.91 22.64 17.66
N LYS A 108 12.70 23.97 17.77
CA LYS A 108 11.36 24.55 17.90
C LYS A 108 10.52 24.32 16.64
N GLY A 109 11.12 24.45 15.45
CA GLY A 109 10.47 24.13 14.17
C GLY A 109 10.05 22.67 14.11
N LEU A 110 10.94 21.75 14.48
CA LEU A 110 10.67 20.32 14.52
C LEU A 110 9.55 19.98 15.50
N SER A 111 9.58 20.56 16.70
CA SER A 111 8.55 20.37 17.73
C SER A 111 7.18 20.86 17.26
N ASN A 112 7.12 22.03 16.62
CA ASN A 112 5.90 22.55 16.03
C ASN A 112 5.37 21.66 14.90
N HIS A 113 6.25 21.11 14.07
CA HIS A 113 5.87 20.18 13.02
C HIS A 113 5.26 18.90 13.59
N TYR A 114 5.90 18.26 14.58
CA TYR A 114 5.34 17.08 15.24
C TYR A 114 4.03 17.36 15.97
N ARG A 115 3.90 18.55 16.58
CA ARG A 115 2.64 18.98 17.20
C ARG A 115 1.53 19.11 16.16
N TYR A 116 1.82 19.72 15.00
CA TYR A 116 0.87 19.80 13.89
C TYR A 116 0.48 18.40 13.38
N VAL A 117 1.46 17.51 13.19
CA VAL A 117 1.19 16.12 12.77
C VAL A 117 0.28 15.41 13.77
N ALA A 118 0.53 15.55 15.07
CA ALA A 118 -0.28 14.93 16.12
C ALA A 118 -1.69 15.53 16.24
N GLU A 119 -1.84 16.85 16.10
CA GLU A 119 -3.12 17.56 16.27
C GLU A 119 -4.00 17.50 15.00
N GLU A 120 -3.40 17.58 13.81
CA GLU A 120 -4.14 17.73 12.55
C GLU A 120 -4.23 16.44 11.73
N MET A 121 -3.22 15.56 11.68
CA MET A 121 -3.31 14.33 10.88
C MET A 121 -4.44 13.37 11.27
N PRO A 122 -4.82 13.21 12.56
CA PRO A 122 -5.98 12.41 12.92
C PRO A 122 -7.28 12.87 12.24
N LYS A 123 -7.39 14.15 11.88
CA LYS A 123 -8.54 14.70 11.15
C LYS A 123 -8.57 14.25 9.68
N PHE A 124 -7.41 13.87 9.13
CA PHE A 124 -7.26 13.39 7.75
C PHE A 124 -7.24 11.85 7.65
N LEU A 125 -6.87 11.14 8.72
CA LEU A 125 -6.90 9.67 8.78
C LEU A 125 -8.30 9.09 8.46
N GLY A 126 -9.36 9.70 8.97
CA GLY A 126 -10.74 9.30 8.64
C GLY A 126 -11.11 9.55 7.17
N PHE A 127 -10.60 10.64 6.58
CA PHE A 127 -10.83 10.98 5.18
C PHE A 127 -10.10 10.02 4.23
N ASP A 128 -8.84 9.67 4.52
CA ASP A 128 -8.05 8.74 3.70
C ASP A 128 -8.64 7.31 3.73
N ILE A 129 -9.04 6.84 4.91
CA ILE A 129 -9.73 5.54 5.06
C ILE A 129 -11.08 5.55 4.32
N ALA A 130 -11.85 6.63 4.41
CA ALA A 130 -13.15 6.72 3.73
C ALA A 130 -12.99 6.83 2.20
N CYS A 131 -12.05 7.62 1.70
CA CYS A 131 -11.70 7.69 0.27
C CYS A 131 -11.23 6.33 -0.26
N SER A 132 -10.37 5.64 0.49
CA SER A 132 -9.91 4.28 0.13
C SER A 132 -11.08 3.28 0.08
N LYS A 133 -12.01 3.32 1.04
CA LYS A 133 -13.21 2.46 1.04
C LYS A 133 -14.12 2.74 -0.15
N VAL A 134 -14.35 4.00 -0.49
CA VAL A 134 -15.17 4.37 -1.66
C VAL A 134 -14.51 3.94 -2.96
N HIS A 135 -13.21 4.21 -3.11
CA HIS A 135 -12.46 3.79 -4.28
C HIS A 135 -12.46 2.27 -4.45
N ASN A 136 -12.16 1.53 -3.38
CA ASN A 136 -12.15 0.06 -3.42
C ASN A 136 -13.55 -0.50 -3.68
N LEU A 137 -14.61 0.09 -3.13
CA LEU A 137 -15.99 -0.30 -3.47
C LEU A 137 -16.26 -0.12 -4.96
N GLY A 138 -15.87 1.02 -5.54
CA GLY A 138 -15.99 1.27 -6.98
C GLY A 138 -15.28 0.20 -7.82
N LEU A 139 -14.02 -0.11 -7.49
CA LEU A 139 -13.24 -1.15 -8.17
C LEU A 139 -13.90 -2.54 -8.06
N MET A 140 -14.41 -2.89 -6.89
CA MET A 140 -15.10 -4.15 -6.66
C MET A 140 -16.39 -4.25 -7.46
N LEU A 141 -17.15 -3.16 -7.60
CA LEU A 141 -18.37 -3.12 -8.42
C LEU A 141 -18.06 -3.24 -9.91
N GLU A 142 -17.00 -2.58 -10.40
CA GLU A 142 -16.55 -2.73 -11.78
C GLU A 142 -16.08 -4.17 -12.08
N HIS A 143 -15.29 -4.75 -11.18
CA HIS A 143 -14.88 -6.15 -11.28
C HIS A 143 -16.09 -7.11 -11.22
N GLY A 144 -17.05 -6.81 -10.35
CA GLY A 144 -18.30 -7.56 -10.21
C GLY A 144 -19.16 -7.54 -11.48
N ARG A 145 -19.19 -6.43 -12.22
CA ARG A 145 -19.85 -6.37 -13.53
C ARG A 145 -19.20 -7.30 -14.57
N ALA A 146 -17.88 -7.46 -14.52
CA ALA A 146 -17.16 -8.30 -15.47
C ALA A 146 -17.23 -9.81 -15.13
N VAL A 147 -17.14 -10.17 -13.84
CA VAL A 147 -16.95 -11.56 -13.40
C VAL A 147 -18.16 -12.12 -12.63
N GLY A 148 -19.08 -11.27 -12.20
CA GLY A 148 -20.25 -11.58 -11.39
C GLY A 148 -20.12 -11.07 -9.95
N LEU A 149 -21.18 -10.44 -9.43
CA LEU A 149 -21.21 -9.86 -8.08
C LEU A 149 -21.05 -10.89 -6.97
N GLU A 150 -21.46 -12.14 -7.18
CA GLU A 150 -21.29 -13.24 -6.22
C GLU A 150 -19.84 -13.44 -5.78
N ARG A 151 -18.89 -13.26 -6.70
CA ARG A 151 -17.45 -13.44 -6.42
C ARG A 151 -16.86 -12.32 -5.59
N VAL A 152 -17.51 -11.17 -5.60
CA VAL A 152 -17.09 -9.93 -4.96
C VAL A 152 -17.80 -9.73 -3.62
N ALA A 153 -18.98 -10.36 -3.44
CA ALA A 153 -19.88 -10.16 -2.31
C ALA A 153 -19.20 -10.39 -0.95
N ALA A 154 -18.42 -11.47 -0.80
CA ALA A 154 -17.72 -11.77 0.45
C ALA A 154 -16.69 -10.69 0.82
N THR A 155 -15.90 -10.22 -0.15
CA THR A 155 -14.91 -9.17 0.07
C THR A 155 -15.56 -7.82 0.38
N VAL A 156 -16.68 -7.50 -0.27
CA VAL A 156 -17.46 -6.30 0.02
C VAL A 156 -18.06 -6.36 1.43
N GLN A 157 -18.52 -7.53 1.89
CA GLN A 157 -18.98 -7.72 3.27
C GLN A 157 -17.87 -7.48 4.29
N GLU A 158 -16.66 -7.97 4.04
CA GLU A 158 -15.52 -7.75 4.93
C GLU A 158 -15.12 -6.27 4.99
N MET A 159 -15.08 -5.58 3.85
CA MET A 159 -14.75 -4.15 3.78
C MET A 159 -15.76 -3.26 4.52
N PHE A 160 -17.04 -3.65 4.51
CA PHE A 160 -18.17 -2.91 5.07
C PHE A 160 -18.89 -3.69 6.17
N ALA A 161 -18.13 -4.31 7.08
CA ALA A 161 -18.66 -5.11 8.19
C ALA A 161 -19.69 -4.37 9.08
N ALA A 162 -19.53 -3.05 9.22
CA ALA A 162 -20.41 -2.21 10.05
C ALA A 162 -21.69 -1.75 9.33
N GLU A 163 -21.82 -1.94 8.02
CA GLU A 163 -22.90 -1.36 7.22
C GLU A 163 -24.02 -2.37 6.96
N PRO A 164 -25.18 -2.25 7.63
CA PRO A 164 -26.22 -3.28 7.61
C PRO A 164 -26.83 -3.48 6.21
N LEU A 165 -26.94 -2.41 5.42
CA LEU A 165 -27.48 -2.48 4.07
C LEU A 165 -26.56 -3.30 3.15
N VAL A 166 -25.25 -3.08 3.22
CA VAL A 166 -24.26 -3.83 2.44
C VAL A 166 -24.27 -5.30 2.86
N GLN A 167 -24.35 -5.58 4.17
CA GLN A 167 -24.45 -6.94 4.68
C GLN A 167 -25.66 -7.70 4.13
N VAL A 168 -26.86 -7.08 4.20
CA VAL A 168 -28.11 -7.69 3.70
C VAL A 168 -28.06 -7.93 2.19
N VAL A 169 -27.55 -6.96 1.43
CA VAL A 169 -27.47 -7.08 -0.03
C VAL A 169 -26.52 -8.20 -0.43
N CYS A 170 -25.31 -8.24 0.13
CA CYS A 170 -24.35 -9.29 -0.18
C CYS A 170 -24.77 -10.67 0.36
N ALA A 171 -25.50 -10.74 1.49
CA ALA A 171 -26.09 -11.98 2.00
C ALA A 171 -27.16 -12.51 1.04
N SER A 172 -27.96 -11.63 0.45
CA SER A 172 -28.99 -12.01 -0.53
C SER A 172 -28.36 -12.62 -1.79
N ILE A 173 -27.27 -12.04 -2.29
CA ILE A 173 -26.51 -12.56 -3.44
C ILE A 173 -25.90 -13.95 -3.12
N THR A 174 -25.32 -14.11 -1.93
CA THR A 174 -24.65 -15.36 -1.54
C THR A 174 -25.62 -16.49 -1.18
N SER A 175 -26.85 -16.13 -0.78
CA SER A 175 -27.93 -17.09 -0.50
C SER A 175 -28.64 -17.61 -1.76
N ALA A 176 -28.40 -16.99 -2.92
CA ALA A 176 -29.03 -17.39 -4.16
C ALA A 176 -28.55 -18.79 -4.60
N PRO A 177 -29.45 -19.62 -5.16
CA PRO A 177 -29.09 -20.97 -5.59
C PRO A 177 -28.07 -20.93 -6.74
N VAL A 178 -27.24 -21.97 -6.83
CA VAL A 178 -26.08 -22.09 -7.73
C VAL A 178 -26.36 -22.52 -9.20
N PRO A 179 -27.59 -22.88 -9.67
CA PRO A 179 -27.72 -23.31 -11.06
C PRO A 179 -27.36 -22.16 -12.02
N PRO A 180 -27.02 -22.47 -13.29
CA PRO A 180 -26.72 -21.45 -14.27
C PRO A 180 -27.96 -20.56 -14.48
N HIS A 181 -27.99 -19.41 -13.82
CA HIS A 181 -29.01 -18.41 -13.99
C HIS A 181 -28.67 -17.53 -15.22
N PRO A 182 -29.68 -16.99 -15.91
CA PRO A 182 -29.45 -16.03 -16.98
C PRO A 182 -28.63 -14.85 -16.42
N ARG A 183 -27.62 -14.39 -17.18
CA ARG A 183 -26.77 -13.25 -16.80
C ARG A 183 -27.29 -11.93 -17.36
N SER A 184 -28.20 -12.01 -18.34
CA SER A 184 -28.79 -10.86 -19.00
C SER A 184 -30.29 -11.05 -19.20
N ILE A 185 -30.99 -9.94 -19.43
CA ILE A 185 -32.42 -9.94 -19.81
C ILE A 185 -32.62 -10.71 -21.12
N ALA A 186 -31.65 -10.64 -22.05
CA ALA A 186 -31.70 -11.38 -23.30
C ALA A 186 -31.66 -12.91 -23.07
N ASP A 187 -30.81 -13.39 -22.16
CA ASP A 187 -30.74 -14.80 -21.79
C ASP A 187 -32.03 -15.26 -21.10
N ALA A 188 -32.57 -14.44 -20.19
CA ALA A 188 -33.84 -14.69 -19.53
C ALA A 188 -35.00 -14.72 -20.53
N SER A 189 -35.01 -13.82 -21.52
CA SER A 189 -35.99 -13.78 -22.61
C SER A 189 -35.91 -15.00 -23.52
N ALA A 190 -34.71 -15.44 -23.90
CA ALA A 190 -34.52 -16.59 -24.77
C ALA A 190 -34.98 -17.87 -24.08
N THR A 191 -34.62 -18.04 -22.80
CA THR A 191 -35.04 -19.19 -21.99
C THR A 191 -36.54 -19.16 -21.69
N PHE A 192 -37.14 -18.00 -21.44
CA PHE A 192 -38.59 -17.85 -21.28
C PHE A 192 -39.35 -18.26 -22.54
N THR A 193 -38.92 -17.75 -23.70
CA THR A 193 -39.52 -18.06 -25.00
C THR A 193 -39.46 -19.56 -25.27
N PHE A 194 -38.31 -20.20 -24.98
CA PHE A 194 -38.15 -21.65 -25.08
C PHE A 194 -39.13 -22.40 -24.18
N CYS A 195 -39.24 -22.06 -22.89
CA CYS A 195 -40.15 -22.74 -21.95
C CYS A 195 -41.62 -22.61 -22.39
N MET A 196 -42.02 -21.42 -22.84
CA MET A 196 -43.37 -21.18 -23.35
C MET A 196 -43.67 -21.93 -24.66
N GLU A 197 -42.67 -22.08 -25.55
CA GLU A 197 -42.80 -22.89 -26.76
C GLU A 197 -42.93 -24.39 -26.48
N GLU A 198 -42.17 -24.91 -25.50
CA GLU A 198 -42.30 -26.31 -25.05
C GLU A 198 -43.68 -26.57 -24.43
N LEU A 199 -44.17 -25.64 -23.61
CA LEU A 199 -45.51 -25.71 -23.02
C LEU A 199 -46.60 -25.70 -24.10
N ASP A 200 -46.54 -24.76 -25.05
CA ASP A 200 -47.48 -24.69 -26.17
C ASP A 200 -47.47 -25.97 -27.01
N ARG A 201 -46.28 -26.56 -27.23
CA ARG A 201 -46.13 -27.80 -27.98
C ARG A 201 -46.77 -28.98 -27.24
N ALA A 202 -46.55 -29.07 -25.92
CA ALA A 202 -47.15 -30.11 -25.09
C ALA A 202 -48.68 -29.99 -25.06
N VAL A 203 -49.21 -28.80 -24.82
CA VAL A 203 -50.65 -28.52 -24.83
C VAL A 203 -51.26 -28.77 -26.22
N GLY A 204 -50.59 -28.34 -27.28
CA GLY A 204 -51.00 -28.60 -28.66
C GLY A 204 -51.04 -30.10 -29.00
N GLY A 205 -50.08 -30.88 -28.47
CA GLY A 205 -50.06 -32.33 -28.60
C GLY A 205 -51.21 -33.02 -27.87
N VAL A 206 -51.63 -32.50 -26.71
CA VAL A 206 -52.84 -32.97 -26.01
C VAL A 206 -54.09 -32.58 -26.80
N ALA A 207 -54.20 -31.35 -27.28
CA ALA A 207 -55.32 -30.88 -28.10
C ALA A 207 -55.51 -31.70 -29.38
N ALA A 208 -54.43 -32.04 -30.08
CA ALA A 208 -54.48 -32.89 -31.27
C ALA A 208 -54.97 -34.32 -30.94
N ARG A 209 -54.50 -34.90 -29.83
CA ARG A 209 -54.93 -36.23 -29.36
C ARG A 209 -56.37 -36.24 -28.86
N TYR A 210 -56.83 -35.14 -28.25
CA TYR A 210 -58.19 -34.98 -27.75
C TYR A 210 -59.21 -34.66 -28.86
N ALA A 211 -58.78 -34.03 -29.96
CA ALA A 211 -59.62 -33.75 -31.14
C ALA A 211 -59.71 -34.91 -32.14
N ALA A 212 -58.73 -35.83 -32.15
CA ALA A 212 -58.71 -37.00 -33.02
C ALA A 212 -59.94 -37.95 -32.94
N PRO A 213 -60.66 -38.10 -31.80
CA PRO A 213 -61.87 -38.92 -31.73
C PRO A 213 -63.15 -38.21 -32.24
N ALA A 214 -63.13 -36.91 -32.54
CA ALA A 214 -64.31 -36.14 -32.94
C ALA A 214 -64.67 -36.24 -34.45
N VAL A 215 -64.15 -37.25 -35.16
CA VAL A 215 -64.40 -37.50 -36.59
C VAL A 215 -65.59 -38.44 -36.79
N ALA A 216 -66.75 -38.08 -36.24
CA ALA A 216 -68.04 -38.60 -36.68
C ALA A 216 -68.92 -37.40 -37.05
N PRO A 217 -69.53 -37.34 -38.24
CA PRO A 217 -70.21 -36.13 -38.70
C PRO A 217 -71.56 -35.96 -37.97
N PRO A 218 -71.81 -34.86 -37.23
CA PRO A 218 -73.15 -34.53 -36.79
C PRO A 218 -73.93 -33.80 -37.90
N PRO A 219 -75.28 -33.97 -37.97
CA PRO A 219 -76.13 -33.31 -38.96
C PRO A 219 -76.23 -31.79 -38.72
N PRO A 220 -76.61 -31.00 -39.76
CA PRO A 220 -76.53 -29.55 -39.71
C PRO A 220 -77.69 -28.95 -38.91
N THR A 221 -77.40 -28.06 -37.96
CA THR A 221 -78.36 -27.03 -37.51
C THR A 221 -77.60 -25.83 -36.93
N PRO A 222 -78.17 -24.61 -37.05
CA PRO A 222 -77.42 -23.36 -37.05
C PRO A 222 -77.31 -22.75 -35.65
N GLY A 223 -76.13 -22.24 -35.31
CA GLY A 223 -75.92 -21.49 -34.06
C GLY A 223 -74.66 -20.63 -34.13
N LEU A 224 -74.82 -19.34 -33.80
CA LEU A 224 -73.75 -18.35 -33.65
C LEU A 224 -72.83 -18.76 -32.49
N LEU A 225 -71.79 -19.54 -32.75
CA LEU A 225 -70.53 -19.59 -31.99
C LEU A 225 -69.48 -20.39 -32.80
N SER A 226 -69.46 -20.14 -34.12
CA SER A 226 -68.70 -20.98 -35.06
C SER A 226 -67.28 -20.53 -35.34
N ASP A 227 -66.79 -19.39 -34.87
CA ASP A 227 -65.59 -18.81 -35.50
C ASP A 227 -64.26 -19.39 -35.00
N THR A 228 -64.20 -19.90 -33.78
CA THR A 228 -63.00 -20.57 -33.23
C THR A 228 -62.91 -22.03 -33.66
N VAL A 229 -64.05 -22.74 -33.73
CA VAL A 229 -64.11 -24.14 -34.20
C VAL A 229 -63.99 -24.21 -35.74
N ARG A 230 -64.53 -23.23 -36.48
CA ARG A 230 -64.39 -23.13 -37.95
C ARG A 230 -62.97 -22.74 -38.37
N ARG A 231 -62.18 -22.07 -37.51
CA ARG A 231 -60.73 -21.85 -37.74
C ARG A 231 -59.91 -23.14 -37.62
N MET A 232 -60.23 -24.03 -36.68
CA MET A 232 -59.53 -25.31 -36.52
C MET A 232 -59.98 -26.36 -37.55
N ILE A 233 -61.27 -26.39 -37.92
CA ILE A 233 -61.76 -27.21 -39.06
C ILE A 233 -61.14 -26.75 -40.39
N GLY A 234 -60.67 -25.50 -40.47
CA GLY A 234 -59.85 -25.02 -41.57
C GLY A 234 -58.48 -25.70 -41.70
N MET A 235 -57.93 -26.27 -40.62
CA MET A 235 -56.63 -26.95 -40.64
C MET A 235 -56.71 -28.39 -41.16
N THR A 236 -57.87 -29.05 -41.07
CA THR A 236 -58.06 -30.42 -41.58
C THR A 236 -58.48 -30.49 -43.04
N ARG A 237 -58.76 -29.34 -43.69
CA ARG A 237 -58.97 -29.25 -45.14
C ARG A 237 -57.66 -29.07 -45.92
N ALA A 238 -56.58 -29.71 -45.46
CA ALA A 238 -55.24 -29.65 -46.06
C ALA A 238 -55.07 -30.58 -47.28
N ASP A 239 -56.02 -31.48 -47.53
CA ASP A 239 -55.93 -32.48 -48.60
C ASP A 239 -56.53 -32.06 -49.95
N THR A 240 -57.07 -30.85 -50.08
CA THR A 240 -57.54 -30.33 -51.39
C THR A 240 -57.09 -28.89 -51.65
N LEU A 241 -55.84 -28.58 -51.33
CA LEU A 241 -55.26 -27.25 -51.59
C LEU A 241 -54.15 -27.36 -52.64
N SER A 242 -54.29 -26.58 -53.73
CA SER A 242 -53.25 -26.42 -54.74
C SER A 242 -51.93 -25.99 -54.07
N GLY A 243 -50.77 -26.40 -54.62
CA GLY A 243 -49.46 -26.19 -54.00
C GLY A 243 -49.16 -24.75 -53.56
N GLY A 244 -49.76 -23.74 -54.19
CA GLY A 244 -49.68 -22.34 -53.78
C GLY A 244 -50.42 -22.01 -52.48
N ARG A 245 -51.56 -22.66 -52.20
CA ARG A 245 -52.31 -22.49 -50.94
C ARG A 245 -51.64 -23.20 -49.76
N ARG A 246 -50.94 -24.32 -49.99
CA ARG A 246 -50.10 -24.97 -48.97
C ARG A 246 -48.95 -24.06 -48.54
N ARG A 247 -48.21 -23.51 -49.51
CA ARG A 247 -47.13 -22.54 -49.24
C ARG A 247 -47.61 -21.27 -48.52
N LEU A 248 -48.82 -20.79 -48.83
CA LEU A 248 -49.41 -19.65 -48.13
C LEU A 248 -49.85 -19.99 -46.69
N ALA A 249 -50.32 -21.22 -46.45
CA ALA A 249 -50.66 -21.68 -45.10
C ALA A 249 -49.40 -21.87 -44.25
N GLU A 250 -48.33 -22.43 -44.82
CA GLU A 250 -47.01 -22.53 -44.18
C GLU A 250 -46.48 -21.15 -43.80
N ARG A 251 -46.43 -20.20 -44.76
CA ARG A 251 -45.97 -18.82 -44.49
C ARG A 251 -46.81 -18.08 -43.44
N ARG A 252 -48.13 -18.34 -43.38
CA ARG A 252 -49.00 -17.75 -42.35
C ARG A 252 -48.69 -18.33 -40.98
N LYS A 253 -48.50 -19.64 -40.89
CA LYS A 253 -48.09 -20.31 -39.67
C LYS A 253 -46.72 -19.80 -39.20
N ASP A 254 -45.75 -19.67 -40.11
CA ASP A 254 -44.43 -19.13 -39.81
C ASP A 254 -44.50 -17.68 -39.31
N MET A 255 -45.35 -16.84 -39.91
CA MET A 255 -45.59 -15.47 -39.41
C MET A 255 -46.24 -15.47 -38.03
N GLU A 256 -47.24 -16.31 -37.79
CA GLU A 256 -47.90 -16.41 -36.48
C GLU A 256 -46.90 -16.86 -35.40
N GLU A 257 -46.03 -17.81 -35.72
CA GLU A 257 -44.94 -18.24 -34.83
C GLU A 257 -43.93 -17.10 -34.57
N MET A 258 -43.52 -16.36 -35.60
CA MET A 258 -42.64 -15.19 -35.42
C MET A 258 -43.30 -14.08 -34.59
N LEU A 259 -44.58 -13.80 -34.80
CA LEU A 259 -45.32 -12.79 -34.03
C LEU A 259 -45.46 -13.20 -32.57
N ARG A 260 -45.75 -14.48 -32.29
CA ARG A 260 -45.79 -15.00 -30.91
C ARG A 260 -44.43 -14.95 -30.23
N ARG A 261 -43.36 -15.28 -30.95
CA ARG A 261 -41.98 -15.11 -30.45
C ARG A 261 -41.67 -13.66 -30.13
N ALA A 262 -41.98 -12.73 -31.03
CA ALA A 262 -41.77 -11.31 -30.82
C ALA A 262 -42.58 -10.77 -29.62
N GLN A 263 -43.81 -11.26 -29.40
CA GLN A 263 -44.64 -10.89 -28.25
C GLN A 263 -44.12 -11.43 -26.91
N ARG A 264 -43.31 -12.49 -26.93
CA ARG A 264 -42.73 -13.12 -25.72
C ARG A 264 -41.31 -12.66 -25.42
N GLN A 265 -40.76 -11.78 -26.26
CA GLN A 265 -39.45 -11.21 -26.00
C GLN A 265 -39.53 -10.23 -24.83
N LEU A 266 -38.66 -10.45 -23.85
CA LEU A 266 -38.53 -9.61 -22.68
C LEU A 266 -37.38 -8.63 -22.95
N HIS A 267 -37.65 -7.33 -22.86
CA HIS A 267 -36.67 -6.29 -23.18
C HIS A 267 -36.19 -5.54 -21.93
N THR A 268 -37.01 -5.53 -20.88
CA THR A 268 -36.76 -4.79 -19.64
C THR A 268 -36.87 -5.68 -18.40
N GLU A 269 -36.41 -5.18 -17.26
CA GLU A 269 -36.58 -5.86 -15.97
C GLU A 269 -38.05 -5.93 -15.55
N GLU A 270 -38.85 -4.94 -15.95
CA GLU A 270 -40.30 -4.91 -15.74
C GLU A 270 -41.01 -6.00 -16.54
N ASP A 271 -40.56 -6.26 -17.78
CA ASP A 271 -41.08 -7.37 -18.59
C ASP A 271 -40.80 -8.72 -17.93
N VAL A 272 -39.62 -8.88 -17.31
CA VAL A 272 -39.28 -10.10 -16.56
C VAL A 272 -40.19 -10.26 -15.34
N ARG A 273 -40.49 -9.18 -14.61
CA ARG A 273 -41.46 -9.21 -13.49
C ARG A 273 -42.87 -9.58 -13.97
N ALA A 274 -43.35 -8.95 -15.03
CA ALA A 274 -44.65 -9.26 -15.61
C ALA A 274 -44.74 -10.71 -16.12
N ALA A 275 -43.65 -11.24 -16.69
CA ALA A 275 -43.55 -12.63 -17.10
C ALA A 275 -43.58 -13.59 -15.90
N LEU A 276 -42.92 -13.25 -14.78
CA LEU A 276 -43.02 -14.02 -13.54
C LEU A 276 -44.46 -14.04 -13.01
N ASP A 277 -45.14 -12.89 -12.96
CA ASP A 277 -46.53 -12.80 -12.54
C ASP A 277 -47.45 -13.66 -13.44
N TYR A 278 -47.21 -13.61 -14.76
CA TYR A 278 -47.92 -14.46 -15.72
C TYR A 278 -47.71 -15.95 -15.47
N THR A 279 -46.50 -16.39 -15.10
CA THR A 279 -46.26 -17.80 -14.74
C THR A 279 -47.00 -18.22 -13.46
N VAL A 280 -47.16 -17.31 -12.49
CA VAL A 280 -47.94 -17.56 -11.27
C VAL A 280 -49.44 -17.66 -11.57
N GLU A 281 -49.95 -16.81 -12.46
CA GLU A 281 -51.34 -16.92 -12.94
C GLU A 281 -51.59 -18.24 -13.70
N LEU A 282 -50.62 -18.64 -14.53
CA LEU A 282 -50.65 -19.90 -15.27
C LEU A 282 -50.69 -21.11 -14.32
N ASP A 283 -49.90 -21.10 -13.24
CA ASP A 283 -49.97 -22.10 -12.18
C ASP A 283 -51.34 -22.11 -11.51
N GLY A 284 -51.94 -20.94 -11.27
CA GLY A 284 -53.31 -20.84 -10.79
C GLY A 284 -54.32 -21.54 -11.72
N HIS A 285 -54.14 -21.41 -13.04
CA HIS A 285 -54.98 -22.08 -14.04
C HIS A 285 -54.76 -23.60 -14.10
N PHE A 286 -53.56 -24.09 -13.82
CA PHE A 286 -53.27 -25.53 -13.75
C PHE A 286 -53.58 -26.17 -12.39
N ALA A 287 -53.51 -25.40 -11.30
CA ALA A 287 -53.75 -25.84 -9.93
C ALA A 287 -55.22 -25.74 -9.48
N ALA A 288 -56.02 -24.88 -10.10
CA ALA A 288 -57.46 -24.76 -9.82
C ALA A 288 -58.19 -26.06 -10.16
N GLY A 289 -58.20 -27.02 -9.24
CA GLY A 289 -58.89 -28.30 -9.38
C GLY A 289 -60.35 -28.10 -9.75
N ALA A 290 -60.87 -28.97 -10.63
CA ALA A 290 -62.31 -29.09 -10.79
C ALA A 290 -62.92 -29.29 -9.37
N PRO A 291 -63.98 -28.56 -8.99
CA PRO A 291 -64.58 -28.74 -7.68
C PRO A 291 -64.98 -30.22 -7.56
N ARG A 292 -64.47 -30.89 -6.54
CA ARG A 292 -64.86 -32.26 -6.17
C ARG A 292 -66.34 -32.22 -5.81
N ARG A 293 -67.23 -32.35 -6.80
CA ARG A 293 -68.67 -32.50 -6.58
C ARG A 293 -68.92 -33.89 -6.04
N ALA A 294 -68.87 -34.01 -4.72
CA ALA A 294 -69.66 -35.00 -4.01
C ALA A 294 -71.14 -34.59 -4.17
N GLY A 295 -71.84 -35.18 -5.12
CA GLY A 295 -73.26 -34.88 -5.35
C GLY A 295 -73.81 -35.63 -6.56
N LEU A 296 -74.69 -36.59 -6.29
CA LEU A 296 -75.32 -37.58 -7.18
C LEU A 296 -76.20 -37.04 -8.33
N TRP A 297 -75.90 -35.87 -8.91
CA TRP A 297 -76.69 -35.30 -10.00
C TRP A 297 -75.75 -34.88 -11.13
N ALA A 298 -75.71 -35.72 -12.17
CA ALA A 298 -74.90 -35.55 -13.36
C ALA A 298 -75.23 -34.22 -14.06
N ALA A 299 -74.33 -33.25 -13.89
CA ALA A 299 -74.25 -32.10 -14.79
C ALA A 299 -73.40 -32.53 -15.99
N VAL A 300 -73.90 -32.23 -17.19
CA VAL A 300 -73.26 -32.48 -18.47
C VAL A 300 -71.77 -32.08 -18.41
N PRO A 301 -70.82 -32.97 -18.72
CA PRO A 301 -69.43 -32.57 -18.82
C PRO A 301 -69.31 -31.53 -19.93
N SER A 302 -68.96 -30.31 -19.56
CA SER A 302 -68.49 -29.33 -20.51
C SER A 302 -67.20 -29.90 -21.10
N GLY A 303 -67.15 -30.13 -22.42
CA GLY A 303 -65.95 -30.67 -23.07
C GLY A 303 -64.66 -29.85 -22.82
N ALA A 304 -64.80 -28.63 -22.29
CA ALA A 304 -63.69 -27.80 -21.83
C ALA A 304 -63.09 -28.27 -20.48
N GLU A 305 -63.90 -28.75 -19.52
CA GLU A 305 -63.39 -29.22 -18.22
C GLU A 305 -62.64 -30.55 -18.36
N ASP A 306 -63.14 -31.45 -19.20
CA ASP A 306 -62.48 -32.74 -19.50
C ASP A 306 -61.17 -32.54 -20.28
N PHE A 307 -61.13 -31.56 -21.19
CA PHE A 307 -59.90 -31.18 -21.89
C PHE A 307 -58.85 -30.61 -20.92
N VAL A 308 -59.25 -29.71 -20.01
CA VAL A 308 -58.35 -29.14 -18.99
C VAL A 308 -57.82 -30.24 -18.06
N ALA A 309 -58.66 -31.21 -17.68
CA ALA A 309 -58.24 -32.36 -16.90
C ALA A 309 -57.22 -33.25 -17.67
N ALA A 310 -57.43 -33.47 -18.98
CA ALA A 310 -56.51 -34.21 -19.83
C ALA A 310 -55.16 -33.50 -20.00
N VAL A 311 -55.15 -32.18 -20.17
CA VAL A 311 -53.93 -31.37 -20.25
C VAL A 311 -53.13 -31.45 -18.94
N ARG A 312 -53.79 -31.40 -17.78
CA ARG A 312 -53.13 -31.51 -16.47
C ARG A 312 -52.56 -32.90 -16.19
N ALA A 313 -53.19 -33.95 -16.73
CA ALA A 313 -52.77 -35.33 -16.51
C ALA A 313 -51.56 -35.72 -17.39
N ASP A 314 -51.36 -35.04 -18.52
CA ASP A 314 -50.30 -35.34 -19.49
C ASP A 314 -48.89 -35.12 -18.92
N ALA A 315 -48.00 -36.08 -19.21
CA ALA A 315 -46.64 -36.09 -18.66
C ALA A 315 -45.72 -35.02 -19.30
N GLU A 316 -45.90 -34.70 -20.58
CA GLU A 316 -45.10 -33.67 -21.26
C GLU A 316 -45.52 -32.27 -20.80
N VAL A 317 -46.80 -32.05 -20.53
CA VAL A 317 -47.28 -30.80 -19.93
C VAL A 317 -46.69 -30.60 -18.53
N LYS A 318 -46.68 -31.64 -17.68
CA LYS A 318 -46.04 -31.55 -16.35
C LYS A 318 -44.55 -31.26 -16.44
N LYS A 319 -43.85 -31.84 -17.40
CA LYS A 319 -42.43 -31.59 -17.64
C LYS A 319 -42.17 -30.16 -18.10
N ALA A 320 -43.02 -29.62 -18.98
CA ALA A 320 -42.93 -28.22 -19.42
C ALA A 320 -43.20 -27.23 -18.28
N ILE A 321 -44.16 -27.54 -17.39
CA ILE A 321 -44.41 -26.75 -16.17
C ILE A 321 -43.18 -26.78 -15.25
N GLN A 322 -42.55 -27.93 -15.04
CA GLN A 322 -41.32 -28.02 -14.25
C GLN A 322 -40.16 -27.21 -14.85
N GLN A 323 -40.05 -27.15 -16.18
CA GLN A 323 -39.06 -26.29 -16.85
C GLN A 323 -39.36 -24.80 -16.65
N LEU A 324 -40.64 -24.43 -16.64
CA LEU A 324 -41.08 -23.06 -16.35
C LEU A 324 -40.82 -22.68 -14.88
N ASP A 325 -41.00 -23.61 -13.94
CA ASP A 325 -40.64 -23.43 -12.53
C ASP A 325 -39.14 -23.16 -12.36
N LEU A 326 -38.28 -23.94 -13.04
CA LEU A 326 -36.84 -23.72 -13.04
C LEU A 326 -36.47 -22.36 -13.64
N TRP A 327 -37.17 -21.94 -14.70
CA TRP A 327 -37.00 -20.60 -15.26
C TRP A 327 -37.41 -19.52 -14.28
N ARG A 328 -38.52 -19.70 -13.55
CA ARG A 328 -39.01 -18.77 -12.51
C ARG A 328 -37.96 -18.58 -11.41
N ASP A 329 -37.38 -19.66 -10.91
CA ASP A 329 -36.33 -19.62 -9.88
C ASP A 329 -35.04 -18.94 -10.41
N ALA A 330 -34.70 -19.16 -11.68
CA ALA A 330 -33.54 -18.53 -12.31
C ALA A 330 -33.76 -17.03 -12.60
N ALA A 331 -34.96 -16.64 -13.04
CA ALA A 331 -35.33 -15.26 -13.34
C ALA A 331 -35.49 -14.42 -12.06
N THR A 332 -36.04 -14.99 -10.99
CA THR A 332 -36.07 -14.33 -9.67
C THR A 332 -34.66 -14.07 -9.13
N THR A 333 -33.76 -15.04 -9.27
CA THR A 333 -32.34 -14.88 -8.93
C THR A 333 -31.68 -13.74 -9.74
N LEU A 334 -31.91 -13.67 -11.04
CA LEU A 334 -31.45 -12.57 -11.89
C LEU A 334 -31.94 -11.21 -11.38
N LEU A 335 -33.23 -11.08 -11.03
CA LEU A 335 -33.79 -9.83 -10.52
C LEU A 335 -33.18 -9.43 -9.17
N VAL A 336 -32.96 -10.38 -8.26
CA VAL A 336 -32.28 -10.14 -6.98
C VAL A 336 -30.86 -9.61 -7.23
N HIS A 337 -30.12 -10.19 -8.17
CA HIS A 337 -28.76 -9.76 -8.48
C HIS A 337 -28.73 -8.36 -9.10
N ARG A 338 -29.69 -8.04 -9.99
CA ARG A 338 -29.83 -6.68 -10.57
C ARG A 338 -30.21 -5.63 -9.52
N GLN A 339 -31.12 -5.97 -8.63
CA GLN A 339 -31.50 -5.09 -7.53
C GLN A 339 -30.33 -4.87 -6.56
N ALA A 340 -29.58 -5.92 -6.24
CA ALA A 340 -28.38 -5.85 -5.42
C ALA A 340 -27.29 -4.99 -6.06
N GLU A 341 -27.07 -5.15 -7.36
CA GLU A 341 -26.14 -4.32 -8.14
C GLU A 341 -26.52 -2.84 -8.06
N ALA A 342 -27.79 -2.51 -8.32
CA ALA A 342 -28.29 -1.14 -8.29
C ALA A 342 -28.19 -0.54 -6.88
N ALA A 343 -28.49 -1.32 -5.83
CA ALA A 343 -28.37 -0.89 -4.45
C ALA A 343 -26.92 -0.55 -4.08
N LEU A 344 -25.96 -1.43 -4.40
CA LEU A 344 -24.54 -1.17 -4.13
C LEU A 344 -24.00 0.02 -4.94
N GLN A 345 -24.44 0.20 -6.17
CA GLN A 345 -24.07 1.36 -6.99
C GLN A 345 -24.63 2.66 -6.42
N SER A 346 -25.89 2.67 -5.99
CA SER A 346 -26.49 3.83 -5.34
C SER A 346 -25.78 4.17 -4.02
N TYR A 347 -25.37 3.16 -3.25
CA TYR A 347 -24.61 3.35 -2.03
C TYR A 347 -23.20 3.89 -2.30
N HIS A 348 -22.52 3.39 -3.33
CA HIS A 348 -21.23 3.95 -3.77
C HIS A 348 -21.35 5.42 -4.16
N LEU A 349 -22.38 5.80 -4.93
CA LEU A 349 -22.63 7.19 -5.30
C LEU A 349 -22.90 8.07 -4.07
N LEU A 350 -23.76 7.60 -3.15
CA LEU A 350 -24.04 8.30 -1.90
C LEU A 350 -22.76 8.52 -1.08
N LEU A 351 -21.92 7.50 -0.93
CA LEU A 351 -20.66 7.65 -0.21
C LEU A 351 -19.73 8.65 -0.91
N ALA A 352 -19.63 8.60 -2.24
CA ALA A 352 -18.83 9.57 -3.00
C ALA A 352 -19.34 11.01 -2.81
N GLU A 353 -20.65 11.23 -2.87
CA GLU A 353 -21.27 12.53 -2.65
C GLU A 353 -21.07 13.05 -1.21
N THR A 354 -21.16 12.18 -0.21
CA THR A 354 -20.89 12.57 1.19
C THR A 354 -19.43 12.97 1.40
N LEU A 355 -18.48 12.32 0.72
CA LEU A 355 -17.07 12.70 0.78
C LEU A 355 -16.80 14.06 0.12
N THR A 356 -17.50 14.39 -0.97
CA THR A 356 -17.35 15.69 -1.63
C THR A 356 -18.06 16.81 -0.87
N ALA A 357 -19.25 16.57 -0.32
CA ALA A 357 -20.03 17.57 0.41
C ALA A 357 -19.37 17.99 1.74
N VAL A 358 -18.68 17.07 2.43
CA VAL A 358 -17.92 17.38 3.65
C VAL A 358 -16.74 18.33 3.36
N ASN A 359 -16.27 18.41 2.12
CA ASN A 359 -15.20 19.33 1.72
C ASN A 359 -15.70 20.74 1.32
N GLU A 360 -17.01 20.94 1.06
CA GLU A 360 -17.58 22.26 0.71
C GLU A 360 -18.08 23.05 1.94
N LEU A 361 -18.21 22.40 3.10
CA LEU A 361 -18.68 22.99 4.36
C LEU A 361 -17.55 23.52 5.27
N LYS A 362 -16.32 23.58 4.76
CA LYS A 362 -15.16 24.23 5.40
C LYS A 362 -14.64 25.34 4.51
#